data_AF-A0A945PP78-F1
#
_entry.id   AF-A0A945PP78-F1
#
_cell.length_a   1.000
_cell.length_b   1.000
_cell.length_c   1.000
_cell.angle_alpha   90.00
_cell.angle_beta   90.00
_cell.angle_gamma   90.00
#
_symmetry.space_group_name_H-M   'P 1'
#
loop_
_entity.id
_entity.type
_entity.pdbx_description
1 polymer ?
#
loop_
_entity_poly.entity_id
_entity_poly.type
_entity_poly.pdbx_seq_one_letter_code
_entity_poly.pdbx_strand_id
1 'polypeptide(L)'
;SFEPADGTTIEAGFYEWLTWGAEYESSSAGEFAYGFGVHWGDWYSGQMVEYEGGLMWRPSAAVLVALDYSLNHGVFDDGGFDEQIAALSFDWNFSQDSIFQNMIQWDTDSKEVGVQSRVRWFVEDGRELFLVLNTGWVRDENFRPIDSDLTAKLVYAVRF
;
A
#
# COMPACT_ATOMS: atom_id res chain seq x y z
N SER A 1 -19.37 -18.14 0.04
CA SER A 1 -19.13 -17.18 -1.04
C SER A 1 -18.27 -16.04 -0.52
N PHE A 2 -17.58 -15.35 -1.42
CA PHE A 2 -16.84 -14.11 -1.18
C PHE A 2 -17.30 -13.08 -2.20
N GLU A 3 -17.36 -11.81 -1.81
CA GLU A 3 -17.84 -10.69 -2.64
C GLU A 3 -16.71 -9.68 -2.73
N PRO A 4 -15.89 -9.72 -3.80
CA PRO A 4 -14.75 -8.83 -3.96
C PRO A 4 -15.12 -7.38 -4.27
N ALA A 5 -16.36 -7.16 -4.71
CA ALA A 5 -16.93 -5.84 -4.92
C ALA A 5 -18.46 -5.94 -4.89
N ASP A 6 -19.13 -4.87 -4.48
CA ASP A 6 -20.60 -4.79 -4.39
C ASP A 6 -21.27 -5.34 -5.67
N GLY A 7 -22.05 -6.41 -5.52
CA GLY A 7 -22.82 -7.03 -6.60
C GLY A 7 -22.11 -8.15 -7.36
N THR A 8 -20.96 -8.63 -6.89
CA THR A 8 -20.26 -9.80 -7.46
C THR A 8 -20.20 -10.95 -6.45
N THR A 9 -20.62 -12.16 -6.82
CA THR A 9 -20.57 -13.30 -5.88
C THR A 9 -19.69 -14.42 -6.43
N ILE A 10 -18.60 -14.69 -5.72
CA ILE A 10 -17.73 -15.85 -5.99
C ILE A 10 -18.15 -17.00 -5.08
N GLU A 11 -18.57 -18.10 -5.70
CA GLU A 11 -18.97 -19.30 -4.99
C GLU A 11 -17.80 -20.04 -4.33
N ALA A 12 -18.09 -20.83 -3.31
CA ALA A 12 -17.05 -21.67 -2.70
C ALA A 12 -16.69 -22.82 -3.66
N GLY A 13 -15.42 -22.95 -4.00
CA GLY A 13 -14.98 -23.97 -4.94
C GLY A 13 -13.47 -24.02 -5.10
N PHE A 14 -13.01 -24.99 -5.88
CA PHE A 14 -11.65 -25.02 -6.39
C PHE A 14 -11.60 -24.28 -7.72
N TYR A 15 -10.61 -23.42 -7.86
CA TYR A 15 -10.39 -22.61 -9.04
C TYR A 15 -8.95 -22.81 -9.49
N GLU A 16 -8.78 -22.94 -10.80
CA GLU A 16 -7.49 -22.96 -11.48
C GLU A 16 -7.60 -21.96 -12.62
N TRP A 17 -6.58 -21.13 -12.81
CA TRP A 17 -6.59 -20.10 -13.83
C TRP A 17 -5.18 -19.79 -14.34
N LEU A 18 -5.13 -19.10 -15.48
CA LEU A 18 -3.91 -18.60 -16.09
C LEU A 18 -3.95 -17.08 -16.19
N THR A 19 -2.88 -16.45 -15.71
CA THR A 19 -2.67 -15.00 -15.81
C THR A 19 -1.40 -14.75 -16.59
N TRP A 20 -1.45 -13.78 -17.48
CA TRP A 20 -0.32 -13.26 -18.23
C TRP A 20 0.08 -11.90 -17.64
N GLY A 21 1.37 -11.57 -17.72
CA GLY A 21 1.90 -10.33 -17.21
C GLY A 21 2.92 -9.72 -18.14
N ALA A 22 2.97 -8.39 -18.18
CA ALA A 22 4.03 -7.62 -18.79
C ALA A 22 4.40 -6.47 -17.88
N GLU A 23 5.68 -6.39 -17.53
CA GLU A 23 6.20 -5.40 -16.59
C GLU A 23 7.40 -4.68 -17.18
N TYR A 24 7.53 -3.42 -16.81
CA TYR A 24 8.71 -2.61 -17.03
C TYR A 24 9.11 -1.93 -15.73
N GLU A 25 10.39 -2.04 -15.40
CA GLU A 25 11.01 -1.30 -14.30
C GLU A 25 12.22 -0.54 -14.81
N SER A 26 12.30 0.73 -14.43
CA SER A 26 13.52 1.51 -14.60
C SER A 26 14.54 1.21 -13.48
N SER A 27 15.78 1.68 -13.66
CA SER A 27 16.80 1.51 -12.63
C SER A 27 16.45 2.28 -11.36
N SER A 28 16.47 1.59 -10.22
CA SER A 28 16.23 2.18 -8.89
C SER A 28 17.46 2.84 -8.26
N ALA A 29 18.61 2.87 -8.98
CA ALA A 29 19.87 3.43 -8.49
C ALA A 29 19.92 4.97 -8.54
N GLY A 30 19.05 5.59 -9.34
CA GLY A 30 19.01 7.03 -9.53
C GLY A 30 18.16 7.79 -8.50
N GLU A 31 18.11 9.11 -8.68
CA GLU A 31 17.18 9.98 -7.95
C GLU A 31 15.72 9.67 -8.31
N PHE A 32 15.44 9.23 -9.53
CA PHE A 32 14.10 8.89 -9.98
C PHE A 32 14.05 7.44 -10.45
N ALA A 33 12.98 6.76 -10.07
CA ALA A 33 12.62 5.45 -10.59
C ALA A 33 11.11 5.41 -10.84
N TYR A 34 10.73 4.59 -11.80
CA TYR A 34 9.36 4.34 -12.18
C TYR A 34 9.22 2.91 -12.72
N GLY A 35 8.01 2.38 -12.59
CA GLY A 35 7.64 1.07 -13.12
C GLY A 35 6.19 1.06 -13.56
N PHE A 36 5.88 0.18 -14.51
CA PHE A 36 4.52 -0.05 -14.98
C PHE A 36 4.32 -1.53 -15.23
N GLY A 37 3.18 -2.05 -14.81
CA GLY A 37 2.76 -3.43 -14.97
C GLY A 37 1.39 -3.52 -15.60
N VAL A 38 1.16 -4.57 -16.38
CA VAL A 38 -0.19 -5.01 -16.73
C VAL A 38 -0.27 -6.52 -16.58
N HIS A 39 -1.25 -6.96 -15.81
CA HIS A 39 -1.59 -8.35 -15.61
C HIS A 39 -2.98 -8.61 -16.19
N TRP A 40 -3.16 -9.70 -16.92
CA TRP A 40 -4.48 -10.03 -17.48
C TRP A 40 -4.68 -11.53 -17.60
N GLY A 41 -5.90 -11.98 -17.34
CA GLY A 41 -6.25 -13.38 -17.50
C GLY A 41 -7.49 -13.75 -16.72
N ASP A 42 -7.60 -15.03 -16.45
CA ASP A 42 -8.70 -15.59 -15.69
C ASP A 42 -8.50 -15.29 -14.19
N TRP A 43 -9.60 -15.03 -13.47
CA TRP A 43 -9.62 -14.75 -12.03
C TRP A 43 -10.91 -15.31 -11.42
N TYR A 44 -10.79 -16.37 -10.62
CA TYR A 44 -11.92 -17.20 -10.18
C TYR A 44 -12.82 -17.66 -11.35
N SER A 45 -14.10 -17.30 -11.34
CA SER A 45 -15.07 -17.59 -12.39
C SER A 45 -15.14 -16.52 -13.48
N GLY A 46 -14.29 -15.50 -13.43
CA GLY A 46 -14.29 -14.37 -14.34
C GLY A 46 -12.92 -14.08 -14.93
N GLN A 47 -12.76 -12.85 -15.41
CA GLN A 47 -11.52 -12.32 -15.96
C GLN A 47 -11.14 -11.03 -15.26
N MET A 48 -9.85 -10.81 -15.12
CA MET A 48 -9.31 -9.58 -14.53
C MET A 48 -8.21 -9.02 -15.42
N VAL A 49 -8.19 -7.69 -15.51
CA VAL A 49 -7.04 -6.92 -15.97
C VAL A 49 -6.63 -5.98 -14.85
N GLU A 50 -5.38 -6.07 -14.42
CA GLU A 50 -4.76 -5.18 -13.44
C GLU A 50 -3.72 -4.31 -14.14
N TYR A 51 -3.78 -3.01 -13.88
CA TYR A 51 -2.77 -2.04 -14.32
C TYR A 51 -2.06 -1.46 -13.11
N GLU A 52 -0.74 -1.58 -13.08
CA GLU A 52 0.09 -1.09 -11.98
C GLU A 52 1.02 0.02 -12.47
N GLY A 53 1.22 1.03 -11.63
CA GLY A 53 2.15 2.12 -11.87
C GLY A 53 2.80 2.58 -10.58
N GLY A 54 4.12 2.69 -10.61
CA GLY A 54 4.92 3.16 -9.47
C GLY A 54 5.83 4.30 -9.88
N LEU A 55 5.93 5.31 -9.04
CA LEU A 55 6.89 6.41 -9.13
C LEU A 55 7.65 6.53 -7.82
N MET A 56 8.95 6.77 -7.91
CA MET A 56 9.82 6.96 -6.77
C MET A 56 10.77 8.12 -7.03
N TRP A 57 10.93 8.96 -6.02
CA TRP A 57 11.81 10.12 -6.04
C TRP A 57 12.64 10.20 -4.77
N ARG A 58 13.97 10.31 -4.93
CA ARG A 58 14.98 10.42 -3.88
C ARG A 58 15.81 11.70 -4.07
N PRO A 59 15.26 12.89 -3.77
CA PRO A 59 15.96 14.16 -3.98
C PRO A 59 17.25 14.29 -3.15
N SER A 60 17.42 13.44 -2.13
CA SER A 60 18.66 13.29 -1.37
C SER A 60 18.72 11.91 -0.72
N ALA A 61 19.86 11.56 -0.12
CA ALA A 61 19.99 10.35 0.69
C ALA A 61 19.08 10.33 1.92
N ALA A 62 18.50 11.46 2.31
CA ALA A 62 17.66 11.60 3.49
C ALA A 62 16.15 11.51 3.17
N VAL A 63 15.73 11.59 1.91
CA VAL A 63 14.31 11.70 1.55
C VAL A 63 13.96 10.69 0.47
N LEU A 64 12.84 9.99 0.66
CA LEU A 64 12.20 9.18 -0.36
C LEU A 64 10.71 9.52 -0.40
N VAL A 65 10.20 9.73 -1.61
CA VAL A 65 8.77 9.84 -1.90
C VAL A 65 8.43 8.76 -2.90
N ALA A 66 7.38 7.98 -2.65
CA ALA A 66 6.88 7.01 -3.60
C ALA A 66 5.36 7.15 -3.77
N LEU A 67 4.90 7.00 -5.01
CA LEU A 67 3.49 6.93 -5.36
C LEU A 67 3.27 5.64 -6.12
N ASP A 68 2.40 4.80 -5.59
CA ASP A 68 1.98 3.54 -6.20
C ASP A 68 0.49 3.62 -6.50
N TYR A 69 0.09 3.06 -7.64
CA TYR A 69 -1.29 3.04 -8.10
C TYR A 69 -1.59 1.71 -8.80
N SER A 70 -2.69 1.06 -8.41
CA SER A 70 -3.25 -0.09 -9.11
C SER A 70 -4.70 0.20 -9.53
N LEU A 71 -5.07 -0.26 -10.73
CA LEU A 71 -6.44 -0.29 -11.24
C LEU A 71 -6.77 -1.72 -11.62
N ASN A 72 -7.70 -2.32 -10.90
CA ASN A 72 -8.23 -3.66 -11.15
C ASN A 72 -9.58 -3.55 -11.85
N HIS A 73 -9.67 -4.13 -13.04
CA HIS A 73 -10.91 -4.26 -13.78
C HIS A 73 -11.33 -5.73 -13.84
N GLY A 74 -12.39 -6.09 -13.12
CA GLY A 74 -12.92 -7.44 -13.04
C GLY A 74 -14.23 -7.59 -13.81
N VAL A 75 -14.38 -8.69 -14.57
CA VAL A 75 -15.60 -9.01 -15.33
C VAL A 75 -16.04 -10.46 -15.05
N PHE A 76 -17.32 -10.63 -14.75
CA PHE A 76 -17.98 -11.91 -14.45
C PHE A 76 -19.30 -12.02 -15.22
N ASP A 77 -19.91 -13.21 -15.23
CA ASP A 77 -21.20 -13.44 -15.89
C ASP A 77 -22.35 -12.65 -15.24
N ASP A 78 -22.26 -12.37 -13.94
CA ASP A 78 -23.26 -11.71 -13.11
C ASP A 78 -22.96 -10.22 -12.85
N GLY A 79 -21.79 -9.71 -13.26
CA GLY A 79 -21.40 -8.33 -13.01
C GLY A 79 -19.92 -8.04 -13.28
N GLY A 80 -19.41 -6.98 -12.67
CA GLY A 80 -18.03 -6.55 -12.80
C GLY A 80 -17.74 -5.37 -11.88
N PHE A 81 -16.46 -5.06 -11.71
CA PHE A 81 -16.01 -3.99 -10.83
C PHE A 81 -14.76 -3.29 -11.35
N ASP A 82 -14.60 -2.05 -10.90
CA ASP A 82 -13.37 -1.27 -11.02
C ASP A 82 -12.91 -0.91 -9.61
N GLU A 83 -11.73 -1.37 -9.22
CA GLU A 83 -11.09 -1.04 -7.95
C GLU A 83 -9.81 -0.25 -8.22
N GLN A 84 -9.66 0.90 -7.56
CA GLN A 84 -8.47 1.73 -7.61
C GLN A 84 -7.85 1.78 -6.23
N ILE A 85 -6.56 1.44 -6.17
CA ILE A 85 -5.75 1.53 -4.96
C ILE A 85 -4.63 2.53 -5.25
N ALA A 86 -4.47 3.52 -4.38
CA ALA A 86 -3.37 4.48 -4.46
C ALA A 86 -2.64 4.55 -3.13
N ALA A 87 -1.31 4.53 -3.14
CA ALA A 87 -0.49 4.69 -1.95
C ALA A 87 0.57 5.76 -2.15
N LEU A 88 0.66 6.71 -1.21
CA LEU A 88 1.71 7.71 -1.12
C LEU A 88 2.59 7.39 0.09
N SER A 89 3.86 7.11 -0.14
CA SER A 89 4.85 6.89 0.90
C SER A 89 5.84 8.06 0.98
N PHE A 90 6.18 8.47 2.19
CA PHE A 90 7.15 9.52 2.49
C PHE A 90 8.08 9.09 3.63
N ASP A 91 9.36 8.95 3.32
CA ASP A 91 10.41 8.65 4.28
C ASP A 91 11.38 9.83 4.38
N TRP A 92 11.68 10.24 5.61
CA TRP A 92 12.60 11.31 5.91
C TRP A 92 13.51 11.01 7.10
N ASN A 93 14.80 10.91 6.83
CA ASN A 93 15.86 10.89 7.83
C ASN A 93 16.14 12.34 8.29
N PHE A 94 15.43 12.81 9.32
CA PHE A 94 15.62 14.15 9.88
C PHE A 94 17.04 14.37 10.40
N SER A 95 17.64 13.33 10.99
CA SER A 95 19.01 13.30 11.50
C SER A 95 19.61 11.90 11.29
N GLN A 96 20.86 11.68 11.73
CA GLN A 96 21.47 10.34 11.74
C GLN A 96 20.73 9.35 12.66
N ASP A 97 19.97 9.88 13.61
CA ASP A 97 19.35 9.13 14.71
C ASP A 97 17.83 9.20 14.68
N SER A 98 17.22 9.80 13.65
CA SER A 98 15.78 10.02 13.62
C SER A 98 15.20 9.84 12.22
N ILE A 99 14.22 8.94 12.12
CA ILE A 99 13.54 8.61 10.88
C ILE A 99 12.05 8.84 11.08
N PHE A 100 11.44 9.59 10.17
CA PHE A 100 10.00 9.68 10.01
C PHE A 100 9.60 8.93 8.74
N GLN A 101 8.60 8.07 8.86
CA GLN A 101 8.03 7.32 7.74
C GLN A 101 6.52 7.52 7.78
N ASN A 102 5.92 7.80 6.63
CA ASN A 102 4.49 7.98 6.50
C ASN A 102 4.00 7.26 5.25
N MET A 103 2.83 6.65 5.35
CA MET A 103 2.12 6.04 4.24
C MET A 103 0.66 6.45 4.31
N ILE A 104 0.14 6.94 3.20
CA ILE A 104 -1.28 7.24 3.00
C ILE A 104 -1.77 6.30 1.90
N GLN A 105 -2.79 5.51 2.17
CA GLN A 105 -3.41 4.62 1.19
C GLN A 105 -4.87 4.99 1.01
N TRP A 106 -5.37 4.90 -0.21
CA TRP A 106 -6.77 5.04 -0.56
C TRP A 106 -7.21 3.85 -1.42
N ASP A 107 -8.42 3.36 -1.17
CA ASP A 107 -9.05 2.27 -1.89
C ASP A 107 -10.52 2.65 -2.19
N THR A 108 -10.95 2.47 -3.43
CA THR A 108 -12.33 2.76 -3.87
C THR A 108 -13.36 1.73 -3.45
N ASP A 109 -13.01 0.45 -3.34
CA ASP A 109 -13.97 -0.63 -3.09
C ASP A 109 -14.39 -0.60 -1.61
N SER A 110 -13.42 -0.67 -0.71
CA SER A 110 -13.63 -0.47 0.73
C SER A 110 -14.06 0.97 1.07
N LYS A 111 -13.80 1.92 0.16
CA LYS A 111 -13.96 3.37 0.35
C LYS A 111 -13.13 3.90 1.51
N GLU A 112 -12.01 3.23 1.81
CA GLU A 112 -11.16 3.55 2.95
C GLU A 112 -9.98 4.43 2.56
N VAL A 113 -9.57 5.29 3.50
CA VAL A 113 -8.30 5.99 3.52
C VAL A 113 -7.58 5.58 4.79
N GLY A 114 -6.41 4.98 4.64
CA GLY A 114 -5.53 4.61 5.75
C GLY A 114 -4.33 5.54 5.82
N VAL A 115 -3.91 5.90 7.03
CA VAL A 115 -2.65 6.61 7.29
C VAL A 115 -1.86 5.87 8.34
N GLN A 116 -0.63 5.49 8.00
CA GLN A 116 0.36 4.99 8.95
C GLN A 116 1.49 6.01 9.07
N SER A 117 1.72 6.50 10.28
CA SER A 117 2.87 7.34 10.62
C SER A 117 3.78 6.60 11.58
N ARG A 118 5.08 6.65 11.35
CA ARG A 118 6.09 6.04 12.20
C ARG A 118 7.23 7.00 12.45
N VAL A 119 7.60 7.15 13.70
CA VAL A 119 8.82 7.84 14.13
C VAL A 119 9.73 6.81 14.79
N ARG A 120 10.98 6.75 14.38
CA ARG A 120 12.04 5.98 15.02
C ARG A 120 13.12 6.93 15.50
N TRP A 121 13.51 6.77 16.75
CA TRP A 121 14.58 7.54 17.38
C TRP A 121 15.63 6.59 17.96
N PHE A 122 16.84 6.63 17.40
CA PHE A 122 17.99 5.89 17.88
C PHE A 122 18.68 6.73 18.95
N VAL A 123 18.77 6.22 20.17
CA VAL A 123 19.51 6.91 21.25
C VAL A 123 20.98 6.54 21.17
N GLU A 124 21.25 5.24 21.04
CA GLU A 124 22.56 4.63 20.84
C GLU A 124 22.36 3.28 20.12
N ASP A 125 23.45 2.64 19.68
CA ASP A 125 23.35 1.30 19.11
C ASP A 125 22.69 0.31 20.09
N GLY A 126 21.60 -0.33 19.65
CA GLY A 126 20.78 -1.21 20.48
C GLY A 126 19.83 -0.51 21.46
N ARG A 127 19.68 0.82 21.40
CA ARG A 127 18.72 1.60 22.19
C ARG A 127 17.86 2.46 21.27
N GLU A 128 16.59 2.12 21.17
CA GLU A 128 15.68 2.73 20.20
C GLU A 128 14.30 2.98 20.82
N LEU A 129 13.73 4.14 20.54
CA LEU A 129 12.33 4.44 20.77
C LEU A 129 11.62 4.47 19.42
N PHE A 130 10.45 3.85 19.33
CA PHE A 130 9.57 4.06 18.17
C PHE A 130 8.14 4.31 18.56
N LEU A 131 7.49 5.14 17.75
CA LEU A 131 6.09 5.52 17.84
C LEU A 131 5.43 5.23 16.50
N VAL A 132 4.28 4.54 16.52
CA VAL A 132 3.48 4.24 15.34
C VAL A 132 2.07 4.71 15.59
N LEU A 133 1.53 5.50 14.67
CA LEU A 133 0.12 5.89 14.62
C LEU A 133 -0.47 5.26 13.36
N ASN A 134 -1.53 4.47 13.52
CA ASN A 134 -2.36 4.01 12.42
C ASN A 134 -3.74 4.63 12.59
N THR A 135 -4.31 5.16 11.52
CA THR A 135 -5.67 5.71 11.56
C THR A 135 -6.32 5.49 10.21
N GLY A 136 -7.60 5.11 10.25
CA GLY A 136 -8.38 4.79 9.07
C GLY A 136 -9.68 5.58 9.06
N TRP A 137 -10.09 6.02 7.87
CA TRP A 137 -11.38 6.63 7.63
C TRP A 137 -12.07 5.92 6.49
N VAL A 138 -13.38 5.80 6.54
CA VAL A 138 -14.19 5.36 5.41
C VAL A 138 -15.02 6.53 4.91
N ARG A 139 -15.12 6.62 3.60
CA ARG A 139 -15.86 7.64 2.89
C ARG A 139 -17.24 7.11 2.54
N ASP A 140 -18.24 7.68 3.19
CA ASP A 140 -19.65 7.52 2.82
C ASP A 140 -20.10 8.85 2.20
N GLU A 141 -21.07 9.56 2.79
CA GLU A 141 -21.35 10.97 2.46
C GLU A 141 -20.26 11.93 2.95
N ASN A 142 -19.58 11.57 4.05
CA ASN A 142 -18.44 12.28 4.66
C ASN A 142 -17.38 11.26 5.09
N PHE A 143 -16.16 11.74 5.41
CA PHE A 143 -15.14 10.89 6.03
C PHE A 143 -15.50 10.63 7.50
N ARG A 144 -15.73 9.36 7.85
CA ARG A 144 -15.89 8.92 9.24
C ARG A 144 -14.66 8.10 9.66
N PRO A 145 -14.08 8.36 10.85
CA PRO A 145 -13.01 7.51 11.37
C PRO A 145 -13.55 6.09 11.66
N ILE A 146 -12.80 5.07 11.29
CA ILE A 146 -13.12 3.66 11.55
C ILE A 146 -12.32 3.17 12.74
N ASP A 147 -11.00 3.38 12.70
CA ASP A 147 -10.08 2.88 13.71
C ASP A 147 -8.89 3.83 13.89
N SER A 148 -8.30 3.84 15.08
CA SER A 148 -7.08 4.58 15.36
C SER A 148 -6.28 3.91 16.47
N ASP A 149 -5.07 3.48 16.13
CA ASP A 149 -4.11 2.84 17.03
C ASP A 149 -2.88 3.72 17.22
N LEU A 150 -2.45 3.86 18.47
CA LEU A 150 -1.18 4.50 18.83
C LEU A 150 -0.33 3.51 19.62
N THR A 151 0.77 3.07 19.02
CA THR A 151 1.73 2.16 19.62
C THR A 151 3.04 2.88 19.93
N ALA A 152 3.53 2.76 21.17
CA ALA A 152 4.87 3.20 21.57
C ALA A 152 5.68 2.01 22.09
N LYS A 153 6.93 1.87 21.66
CA LYS A 153 7.85 0.82 22.16
C LYS A 153 9.24 1.37 22.40
N LEU A 154 9.83 0.95 23.52
CA LEU A 154 11.22 1.17 23.87
C LEU A 154 11.98 -0.15 23.75
N VAL A 155 13.11 -0.14 23.04
CA VAL A 155 14.07 -1.23 22.95
C VAL A 155 15.35 -0.78 23.65
N TYR A 156 15.88 -1.61 24.55
CA TYR A 156 17.08 -1.29 25.32
C TYR A 156 17.99 -2.51 25.46
N ALA A 157 19.16 -2.46 24.85
CA ALA A 157 20.21 -3.45 25.02
C ALA A 157 21.13 -3.09 26.19
N VAL A 158 21.36 -4.05 27.10
CA VAL A 158 22.37 -3.98 28.15
C VAL A 158 23.60 -4.77 27.69
N ARG A 159 24.77 -4.14 27.67
CA ARG A 159 26.05 -4.82 27.41
C ARG A 159 26.92 -4.79 28.68
N PHE A 160 27.63 -5.88 28.94
CA PHE A 160 28.58 -6.07 30.04
C PHE A 160 29.91 -6.61 29.50
#